data_AF-A0A954U7R8-F1
#
_entry.id   AF-A0A954U7R8-F1
#
_cell.length_a   1.000
_cell.length_b   1.000
_cell.length_c   1.000
_cell.angle_alpha   90.00
_cell.angle_beta   90.00
_cell.angle_gamma   90.00
#
_symmetry.space_group_name_H-M   'P 1'
#
loop_
_entity.id
_entity.type
_entity.pdbx_description
1 polymer ?
#
loop_
_entity_poly.entity_id
_entity_poly.type
_entity_poly.pdbx_seq_one_letter_code
_entity_poly.pdbx_strand_id
1 'polypeptide(L)'
;AIIEHSGGSQQVAGRQDSPHPHWTGFSPDNRFAFVPDLGLDQVVIYKHDAAGATLTPHGYGQAPLGGGPRHMRFHPNGRWIYVLNELDLSVSVFDYDAQAGTMLLRQTVPTVPKEQLVKEKFSSGSELCVHPTGKFVYAANRGHDTVTAFAIDQGTGQLQVIEREPVRGAEPRNINLDPSGSWLLAAGQDSHTLASFQVNPQSGELVYNRSVIQTPAPICILFDRD
;
A
#
# COMPACT_ATOMS: atom_id res chain seq x y z
N ALA A 1 -18.88 3.72 18.47
CA ALA A 1 -19.04 5.15 18.18
C ALA A 1 -18.29 5.45 16.88
N ILE A 2 -18.76 6.41 16.09
CA ILE A 2 -17.99 6.93 14.94
C ILE A 2 -16.89 7.82 15.50
N ILE A 3 -15.65 7.65 15.03
CA ILE A 3 -14.51 8.50 15.39
C ILE A 3 -14.22 9.37 14.18
N GLU A 4 -14.39 10.68 14.33
CA GLU A 4 -14.08 11.64 13.27
C GLU A 4 -12.63 12.12 13.40
N HIS A 5 -11.88 12.03 12.31
CA HIS A 5 -10.62 12.75 12.18
C HIS A 5 -10.91 14.23 11.92
N SER A 6 -9.97 15.12 12.22
CA SER A 6 -10.09 16.55 11.97
C SER A 6 -8.75 17.18 11.56
N GLY A 7 -8.82 18.33 10.88
CA GLY A 7 -7.65 19.03 10.34
C GLY A 7 -7.46 18.78 8.83
N GLY A 8 -6.23 18.91 8.36
CA GLY A 8 -5.83 18.71 6.96
C GLY A 8 -4.39 19.20 6.82
N SER A 9 -3.54 18.46 6.11
CA SER A 9 -2.11 18.83 6.00
C SER A 9 -1.88 20.07 5.12
N GLN A 10 -2.87 20.42 4.28
CA GLN A 10 -2.86 21.55 3.35
C GLN A 10 -1.70 21.52 2.34
N GLN A 11 -1.04 20.38 2.14
CA GLN A 11 0.12 20.29 1.24
C GLN A 11 -0.31 20.22 -0.23
N VAL A 12 -1.42 19.54 -0.51
CA VAL A 12 -2.04 19.46 -1.84
C VAL A 12 -3.46 20.02 -1.78
N ALA A 13 -3.63 21.24 -2.27
CA ALA A 13 -4.90 21.96 -2.27
C ALA A 13 -6.03 21.14 -2.91
N GLY A 14 -7.19 21.09 -2.25
CA GLY A 14 -8.36 20.32 -2.68
C GLY A 14 -8.26 18.81 -2.45
N ARG A 15 -7.08 18.30 -2.09
CA ARG A 15 -6.86 16.87 -1.77
C ARG A 15 -6.57 16.65 -0.28
N GLN A 16 -6.10 17.67 0.43
CA GLN A 16 -5.67 17.59 1.82
C GLN A 16 -6.19 18.76 2.67
N ASP A 17 -7.32 19.32 2.25
CA ASP A 17 -8.00 20.40 2.96
C ASP A 17 -8.76 19.86 4.19
N SER A 18 -9.06 18.56 4.18
CA SER A 18 -9.79 17.81 5.22
C SER A 18 -9.29 16.35 5.32
N PRO A 19 -9.63 15.59 6.36
CA PRO A 19 -9.21 14.20 6.51
C PRO A 19 -9.88 13.26 5.50
N HIS A 20 -9.14 12.23 5.08
CA HIS A 20 -9.54 11.19 4.15
C HIS A 20 -8.97 9.84 4.59
N PRO A 21 -9.50 9.23 5.67
CA PRO A 21 -9.09 7.90 6.11
C PRO A 21 -9.41 6.89 5.00
N HIS A 22 -8.40 6.14 4.57
CA HIS A 22 -8.51 5.34 3.34
C HIS A 22 -8.34 3.83 3.58
N TRP A 23 -7.81 3.42 4.73
CA TRP A 23 -7.63 2.01 5.08
C TRP A 23 -7.63 1.81 6.59
N THR A 24 -7.89 0.60 7.06
CA THR A 24 -7.69 0.24 8.47
C THR A 24 -7.16 -1.17 8.59
N GLY A 25 -6.20 -1.37 9.49
CA GLY A 25 -5.75 -2.69 9.91
C GLY A 25 -5.04 -2.64 11.25
N PHE A 26 -4.62 -3.81 11.72
CA PHE A 26 -4.19 -4.01 13.10
C PHE A 26 -2.73 -4.42 13.18
N SER A 27 -2.08 -4.12 14.31
CA SER A 27 -0.76 -4.68 14.62
C SER A 27 -0.84 -6.21 14.68
N PRO A 28 0.29 -6.92 14.44
CA PRO A 28 0.31 -8.39 14.50
C PRO A 28 -0.14 -8.98 15.85
N ASP A 29 0.05 -8.24 16.94
CA ASP A 29 -0.39 -8.60 18.30
C ASP A 29 -1.81 -8.11 18.62
N ASN A 30 -2.51 -7.53 17.64
CA ASN A 30 -3.87 -7.01 17.71
C ASN A 30 -4.10 -5.89 18.76
N ARG A 31 -3.03 -5.27 19.26
CA ARG A 31 -3.09 -4.21 20.31
C ARG A 31 -3.32 -2.80 19.77
N PHE A 32 -3.04 -2.56 18.49
CA PHE A 32 -3.18 -1.25 17.87
C PHE A 32 -3.88 -1.34 16.53
N ALA A 33 -4.68 -0.33 16.20
CA ALA A 33 -5.26 -0.13 14.88
C ALA A 33 -4.58 1.07 14.20
N PHE A 34 -4.36 0.96 12.89
CA PHE A 34 -3.66 1.92 12.07
C PHE A 34 -4.57 2.37 10.93
N VAL A 35 -4.70 3.68 10.75
CA VAL A 35 -5.59 4.31 9.78
C VAL A 35 -4.78 5.32 8.97
N PRO A 36 -4.20 4.92 7.82
CA PRO A 36 -3.67 5.86 6.85
C PRO A 36 -4.75 6.85 6.43
N ASP A 37 -4.47 8.12 6.66
CA ASP A 37 -5.33 9.23 6.31
C ASP A 37 -4.62 10.14 5.30
N LEU A 38 -5.13 10.09 4.07
CA LEU A 38 -4.58 10.83 2.94
C LEU A 38 -4.61 12.33 3.20
N GLY A 39 -5.67 12.82 3.82
CA GLY A 39 -5.89 14.24 4.07
C GLY A 39 -4.98 14.83 5.14
N LEU A 40 -4.49 13.99 6.06
CA LEU A 40 -3.65 14.41 7.18
C LEU A 40 -2.15 14.21 6.96
N ASP A 41 -1.75 13.48 5.90
CA ASP A 41 -0.39 12.94 5.76
C ASP A 41 0.06 12.11 6.98
N GLN A 42 -0.88 11.39 7.59
CA GLN A 42 -0.64 10.65 8.83
C GLN A 42 -1.19 9.23 8.74
N VAL A 43 -0.52 8.30 9.41
CA VAL A 43 -1.13 7.04 9.82
C VAL A 43 -1.61 7.22 11.25
N VAL A 44 -2.90 7.43 11.44
CA VAL A 44 -3.51 7.62 12.77
C VAL A 44 -3.54 6.28 13.50
N ILE A 45 -3.13 6.27 14.76
CA ILE A 45 -2.97 5.07 15.58
C ILE A 45 -3.92 5.11 16.77
N TYR A 46 -4.62 4.00 16.98
CA TYR A 46 -5.49 3.76 18.12
C TYR A 46 -4.99 2.56 18.91
N LYS A 47 -5.15 2.56 20.23
CA LYS A 47 -5.15 1.32 21.01
C LYS A 47 -6.43 0.57 20.71
N HIS A 48 -6.30 -0.73 20.50
CA HIS A 48 -7.40 -1.62 20.20
C HIS A 48 -7.63 -2.58 21.37
N ASP A 49 -8.87 -2.59 21.87
CA ASP A 49 -9.37 -3.59 22.81
C ASP A 49 -10.43 -4.43 22.11
N ALA A 50 -10.03 -5.62 21.69
CA ALA A 50 -10.90 -6.57 20.99
C ALA A 50 -12.02 -7.11 21.90
N ALA A 51 -11.78 -7.25 23.21
CA ALA A 51 -12.77 -7.79 24.13
C ALA A 51 -13.87 -6.77 24.44
N GLY A 52 -13.50 -5.51 24.64
CA GLY A 52 -14.43 -4.40 24.81
C GLY A 52 -14.98 -3.83 23.50
N ALA A 53 -14.46 -4.26 22.34
CA ALA A 53 -14.75 -3.70 21.02
C ALA A 53 -14.56 -2.17 20.95
N THR A 54 -13.45 -1.68 21.51
CA THR A 54 -13.14 -0.24 21.57
C THR A 54 -11.83 0.12 20.88
N LEU A 55 -11.81 1.35 20.36
CA LEU A 55 -10.62 2.04 19.87
C LEU A 55 -10.44 3.32 20.68
N THR A 56 -9.24 3.54 21.20
CA THR A 56 -8.91 4.77 21.93
C THR A 56 -7.73 5.48 21.27
N PRO A 57 -7.74 6.82 21.12
CA PRO A 57 -6.65 7.54 20.48
C PRO A 57 -5.30 7.23 21.14
N HIS A 58 -4.27 6.98 20.33
CA HIS A 58 -2.92 6.69 20.81
C HIS A 58 -1.88 7.67 20.26
N GLY A 59 -1.94 7.96 18.96
CA GLY A 59 -1.01 8.88 18.32
C GLY A 59 -1.08 8.77 16.80
N TYR A 60 0.01 9.09 16.12
CA TYR A 60 0.14 8.90 14.69
C TYR A 60 1.59 8.66 14.28
N GLY A 61 1.78 7.99 13.14
CA GLY A 61 3.03 8.03 12.37
C GLY A 61 2.95 9.11 11.31
N GLN A 62 3.97 9.98 11.22
CA GLN A 62 4.01 11.02 10.19
C GLN A 62 4.47 10.43 8.86
N ALA A 63 3.63 10.48 7.84
CA ALA A 63 3.99 10.18 6.47
C ALA A 63 4.62 11.42 5.80
N PRO A 64 5.30 11.27 4.64
CA PRO A 64 5.80 12.43 3.89
C PRO A 64 4.69 13.44 3.60
N LEU A 65 4.97 14.71 3.85
CA LEU A 65 4.05 15.81 3.55
C LEU A 65 3.73 15.85 2.06
N GLY A 66 2.45 15.96 1.73
CA GLY A 66 1.93 15.89 0.36
C GLY A 66 1.91 14.48 -0.24
N GLY A 67 2.27 13.45 0.54
CA GLY A 67 2.31 12.06 0.07
C GLY A 67 0.92 11.42 0.01
N GLY A 68 0.05 11.75 0.96
CA GLY A 68 -1.30 11.19 1.04
C GLY A 68 -1.32 9.68 1.29
N PRO A 69 -1.01 9.21 2.51
CA PRO A 69 -0.93 7.78 2.82
C PRO A 69 -2.28 7.11 2.63
N ARG A 70 -2.29 5.98 1.92
CA ARG A 70 -3.53 5.32 1.45
C ARG A 70 -3.70 3.94 2.06
N HIS A 71 -2.87 2.99 1.67
CA HIS A 71 -2.89 1.61 2.16
C HIS A 71 -1.60 1.30 2.91
N MET A 72 -1.67 0.33 3.82
CA MET A 72 -0.56 -0.07 4.67
C MET A 72 -0.50 -1.59 4.81
N ARG A 73 0.70 -2.16 4.93
CA ARG A 73 0.92 -3.56 5.33
C ARG A 73 2.08 -3.69 6.29
N PHE A 74 1.97 -4.63 7.22
CA PHE A 74 3.10 -5.09 8.01
C PHE A 74 3.95 -6.07 7.20
N HIS A 75 5.26 -6.02 7.43
CA HIS A 75 6.12 -7.13 7.10
C HIS A 75 5.77 -8.36 7.99
N PRO A 76 5.89 -9.62 7.51
CA PRO A 76 5.56 -10.82 8.29
C PRO A 76 6.28 -10.95 9.64
N ASN A 77 7.48 -10.38 9.77
CA ASN A 77 8.21 -10.34 11.05
C ASN A 77 7.61 -9.36 12.08
N GLY A 78 6.64 -8.54 11.69
CA GLY A 78 5.96 -7.56 12.54
C GLY A 78 6.81 -6.34 12.93
N ARG A 79 8.02 -6.17 12.40
CA ARG A 79 8.95 -5.09 12.79
C ARG A 79 8.94 -3.89 11.84
N TRP A 80 8.46 -4.09 10.62
CA TRP A 80 8.41 -3.04 9.61
C TRP A 80 7.01 -2.85 9.07
N ILE A 81 6.72 -1.61 8.72
CA ILE A 81 5.47 -1.19 8.10
C ILE A 81 5.79 -0.56 6.75
N TYR A 82 5.02 -0.92 5.74
CA TYR A 82 5.06 -0.32 4.40
C TYR A 82 3.76 0.46 4.18
N VAL A 83 3.88 1.74 3.84
CA VAL A 83 2.76 2.64 3.57
C VAL A 83 2.88 3.16 2.14
N LEU A 84 1.82 2.99 1.34
CA LEU A 84 1.73 3.57 0.01
C LEU A 84 1.18 4.99 0.12
N ASN A 85 1.88 5.93 -0.49
CA ASN A 85 1.50 7.33 -0.60
C ASN A 85 0.83 7.55 -1.97
N GLU A 86 -0.46 7.85 -1.98
CA GLU A 86 -1.28 7.96 -3.20
C GLU A 86 -0.82 9.11 -4.10
N LEU A 87 -0.57 10.28 -3.51
CA LEU A 87 -0.41 11.54 -4.25
C LEU A 87 1.00 11.70 -4.82
N ASP A 88 2.00 11.10 -4.18
CA ASP A 88 3.42 11.15 -4.58
C ASP A 88 3.88 9.89 -5.35
N LEU A 89 3.06 8.84 -5.42
CA LEU A 89 3.46 7.55 -6.00
C LEU A 89 4.76 7.04 -5.37
N SER A 90 4.72 6.81 -4.06
CA SER A 90 5.86 6.30 -3.30
C SER A 90 5.46 5.31 -2.22
N VAL A 91 6.41 4.49 -1.78
CA VAL A 91 6.25 3.62 -0.62
C VAL A 91 7.20 4.08 0.48
N SER A 92 6.64 4.32 1.66
CA SER A 92 7.38 4.65 2.88
C SER A 92 7.58 3.42 3.75
N VAL A 93 8.79 3.26 4.27
CA VAL A 93 9.19 2.20 5.21
C VAL A 93 9.29 2.80 6.60
N PHE A 94 8.66 2.15 7.57
CA PHE A 94 8.74 2.53 8.97
C PHE A 94 9.24 1.36 9.82
N ASP A 95 10.07 1.68 10.82
CA ASP A 95 10.27 0.77 11.95
C ASP A 95 9.03 0.82 12.86
N TYR A 96 8.57 -0.33 13.33
CA TYR A 96 7.49 -0.45 14.29
C TYR A 96 8.00 -0.87 15.67
N ASP A 97 7.66 -0.08 16.69
CA ASP A 97 7.83 -0.44 18.09
C ASP A 97 6.53 -1.04 18.61
N ALA A 98 6.49 -2.36 18.74
CA ALA A 98 5.32 -3.09 19.23
C ALA A 98 5.00 -2.81 20.70
N GLN A 99 5.98 -2.44 21.53
CA GLN A 99 5.70 -2.10 22.93
C GLN A 99 5.03 -0.74 23.02
N ALA A 100 5.63 0.27 22.38
CA ALA A 100 5.14 1.64 22.40
C ALA A 100 3.92 1.86 21.50
N GLY A 101 3.71 1.02 20.49
CA GLY A 101 2.67 1.22 19.47
C GLY A 101 2.97 2.41 18.57
N THR A 102 4.25 2.66 18.27
CA THR A 102 4.70 3.80 17.47
C THR A 102 5.41 3.31 16.21
N MET A 103 5.47 4.18 15.21
CA MET A 103 6.16 3.91 13.96
C MET A 103 7.06 5.08 13.57
N LEU A 104 8.26 4.79 13.08
CA LEU A 104 9.26 5.80 12.73
C LEU A 104 9.70 5.65 11.28
N LEU A 105 9.52 6.71 10.48
CA LEU A 105 9.87 6.76 9.06
C LEU A 105 11.39 6.56 8.87
N ARG A 106 11.77 5.65 7.97
CA ARG A 106 13.17 5.34 7.64
C ARG A 106 13.52 5.63 6.20
N GLN A 107 12.59 5.38 5.29
CA GLN A 107 12.83 5.50 3.85
C GLN A 107 11.53 5.86 3.15
N THR A 108 11.62 6.59 2.06
CA THR A 108 10.55 6.74 1.08
C THR A 108 11.15 6.50 -0.30
N VAL A 109 10.54 5.60 -1.07
CA VAL A 109 11.02 5.23 -2.41
C VAL A 109 9.92 5.48 -3.43
N PRO A 110 10.18 6.25 -4.51
CA PRO A 110 9.21 6.42 -5.59
C PRO A 110 8.88 5.09 -6.25
N THR A 111 7.59 4.81 -6.45
CA THR A 111 7.13 3.66 -7.25
C THR A 111 7.36 3.92 -8.73
N VAL A 112 7.26 5.17 -9.18
CA VAL A 112 7.55 5.62 -10.56
C VAL A 112 8.45 6.87 -10.52
N PRO A 113 9.51 6.96 -11.34
CA PRO A 113 10.34 8.16 -11.41
C PRO A 113 9.53 9.36 -11.91
N LYS A 114 9.77 10.55 -11.34
CA LYS A 114 9.01 11.78 -11.68
C LYS A 114 9.09 12.12 -13.16
N GLU A 115 10.20 11.79 -13.81
CA GLU A 115 10.43 12.04 -15.23
C GLU A 115 9.53 11.19 -16.13
N GLN A 116 9.02 10.06 -15.64
CA GLN A 116 8.06 9.23 -16.38
C GLN A 116 6.63 9.77 -16.22
N LEU A 117 6.32 10.33 -15.05
CA LEU A 117 4.99 10.86 -14.72
C LEU A 117 4.62 12.12 -15.51
N VAL A 118 5.59 12.87 -16.05
CA VAL A 118 5.32 14.08 -16.86
C VAL A 118 4.46 13.81 -18.10
N LYS A 119 4.37 12.55 -18.54
CA LYS A 119 3.56 12.14 -19.69
C LYS A 119 2.12 11.81 -19.30
N GLU A 120 1.87 11.62 -18.01
CA GLU A 120 0.57 11.20 -17.49
C GLU A 120 -0.32 12.41 -17.19
N LYS A 121 -1.57 12.35 -17.66
CA LYS A 121 -2.58 13.38 -17.33
C LYS A 121 -3.06 13.24 -15.89
N PHE A 122 -2.98 12.03 -15.36
CA PHE A 122 -3.35 11.66 -14.01
C PHE A 122 -2.41 10.53 -13.58
N SER A 123 -1.93 10.55 -12.35
CA SER A 123 -1.23 9.42 -11.77
C SER A 123 -1.48 9.36 -10.27
N SER A 124 -1.53 8.15 -9.72
CA SER A 124 -1.67 7.95 -8.28
C SER A 124 -1.31 6.52 -7.86
N GLY A 125 -0.81 6.35 -6.63
CA GLY A 125 -0.67 5.03 -6.02
C GLY A 125 -2.04 4.45 -5.66
N SER A 126 -2.23 3.13 -5.74
CA SER A 126 -3.48 2.47 -5.34
C SER A 126 -3.28 1.43 -4.23
N GLU A 127 -2.79 0.25 -4.55
CA GLU A 127 -2.69 -0.86 -3.59
C GLU A 127 -1.24 -1.25 -3.34
N LEU A 128 -0.97 -1.81 -2.16
CA LEU A 128 0.29 -2.48 -1.88
C LEU A 128 0.09 -3.85 -1.23
N CYS A 129 0.93 -4.80 -1.58
CA CYS A 129 0.98 -6.10 -0.90
C CYS A 129 2.41 -6.47 -0.54
N VAL A 130 2.56 -7.23 0.54
CA VAL A 130 3.84 -7.79 0.98
C VAL A 130 3.79 -9.28 0.71
N HIS A 131 4.81 -9.81 0.06
CA HIS A 131 4.88 -11.23 -0.23
C HIS A 131 4.94 -12.05 1.08
N PRO A 132 4.28 -13.22 1.17
CA PRO A 132 4.26 -14.03 2.40
C PRO A 132 5.63 -14.41 2.95
N THR A 133 6.64 -14.52 2.08
CA THR A 133 8.04 -14.78 2.49
C THR A 133 8.74 -13.59 3.15
N GLY A 134 8.18 -12.38 3.08
CA GLY A 134 8.82 -11.16 3.58
C GLY A 134 9.99 -10.66 2.73
N LYS A 135 10.13 -11.15 1.49
CA LYS A 135 11.25 -10.75 0.61
C LYS A 135 10.90 -9.61 -0.34
N PHE A 136 9.61 -9.42 -0.63
CA PHE A 136 9.16 -8.51 -1.68
C PHE A 136 7.95 -7.67 -1.26
N VAL A 137 7.87 -6.45 -1.78
CA VAL A 137 6.68 -5.59 -1.75
C VAL A 137 6.29 -5.28 -3.18
N TYR A 138 4.98 -5.20 -3.44
CA TYR A 138 4.43 -4.77 -4.72
C TYR A 138 3.52 -3.57 -4.51
N ALA A 139 3.58 -2.58 -5.40
CA ALA A 139 2.74 -1.39 -5.36
C ALA A 139 2.15 -1.10 -6.75
N ALA A 140 0.85 -0.86 -6.81
CA ALA A 140 0.15 -0.53 -8.04
C ALA A 140 0.06 0.98 -8.29
N ASN A 141 0.24 1.37 -9.56
CA ASN A 141 0.28 2.76 -10.01
C ASN A 141 -0.78 2.97 -11.10
N ARG A 142 -1.74 3.85 -10.82
CA ARG A 142 -2.78 4.32 -11.74
C ARG A 142 -2.24 5.41 -12.67
N GLY A 143 -2.77 5.49 -13.88
CA GLY A 143 -2.27 6.34 -14.97
C GLY A 143 -1.02 5.75 -15.64
N HIS A 144 0.03 5.49 -14.87
CA HIS A 144 1.23 4.80 -15.37
C HIS A 144 0.99 3.30 -15.61
N ASP A 145 -0.12 2.75 -15.10
CA ASP A 145 -0.64 1.40 -15.35
C ASP A 145 0.38 0.27 -15.16
N THR A 146 1.05 0.30 -14.01
CA THR A 146 2.13 -0.63 -13.65
C THR A 146 2.00 -1.15 -12.23
N VAL A 147 2.66 -2.28 -11.96
CA VAL A 147 3.02 -2.72 -10.62
C VAL A 147 4.53 -2.58 -10.45
N THR A 148 4.95 -1.81 -9.46
CA THR A 148 6.36 -1.73 -9.05
C THR A 148 6.66 -2.84 -8.06
N ALA A 149 7.64 -3.68 -8.36
CA ALA A 149 8.16 -4.70 -7.45
C ALA A 149 9.39 -4.16 -6.72
N PHE A 150 9.49 -4.45 -5.42
CA PHE A 150 10.60 -4.05 -4.56
C PHE A 150 11.19 -5.26 -3.84
N ALA A 151 12.52 -5.32 -3.77
CA ALA A 151 13.23 -6.21 -2.87
C ALA A 151 13.32 -5.57 -1.48
N ILE A 152 13.15 -6.38 -0.44
CA ILE A 152 13.27 -5.95 0.95
C ILE A 152 14.65 -6.35 1.48
N ASP A 153 15.43 -5.36 1.91
CA ASP A 153 16.65 -5.61 2.66
C ASP A 153 16.31 -6.28 4.00
N GLN A 154 16.81 -7.50 4.20
CA GLN A 154 16.41 -8.35 5.33
C GLN A 154 17.02 -7.91 6.67
N GLY A 155 17.98 -6.97 6.67
CA GLY A 155 18.54 -6.40 7.88
C GLY A 155 17.79 -5.15 8.35
N THR A 156 17.31 -4.35 7.41
CA THR A 156 16.81 -2.99 7.66
C THR A 156 15.36 -2.75 7.25
N GLY A 157 14.77 -3.64 6.45
CA GLY A 157 13.42 -3.51 5.93
C GLY A 157 13.30 -2.56 4.73
N GLN A 158 14.40 -1.91 4.34
CA GLN A 158 14.42 -0.93 3.26
C GLN A 158 14.16 -1.56 1.90
N LEU A 159 13.55 -0.78 1.00
CA LEU A 159 13.14 -1.20 -0.32
C LEU A 159 14.17 -0.79 -1.38
N GLN A 160 14.38 -1.70 -2.33
CA GLN A 160 15.07 -1.44 -3.59
C GLN A 160 14.16 -1.83 -4.74
N VAL A 161 14.01 -0.97 -5.75
CA VAL A 161 13.17 -1.28 -6.91
C VAL A 161 13.81 -2.42 -7.71
N ILE A 162 13.03 -3.45 -8.01
CA ILE A 162 13.39 -4.55 -8.92
C ILE A 162 12.97 -4.17 -10.34
N GLU A 163 11.69 -3.87 -10.51
CA GLU A 163 11.08 -3.64 -11.82
C GLU A 163 9.78 -2.82 -11.72
N ARG A 164 9.21 -2.51 -12.89
CA ARG A 164 7.89 -1.90 -13.06
C ARG A 164 7.17 -2.63 -14.20
N GLU A 165 6.34 -3.60 -13.84
CA GLU A 165 5.66 -4.46 -14.81
C GLU A 165 4.31 -3.84 -15.23
N PRO A 166 4.05 -3.61 -16.52
CA PRO A 166 2.75 -3.09 -16.97
C PRO A 166 1.61 -4.07 -16.69
N VAL A 167 0.46 -3.58 -16.23
CA VAL A 167 -0.63 -4.48 -15.79
C VAL A 167 -1.43 -5.11 -16.93
N ARG A 168 -1.09 -4.81 -18.19
CA ARG A 168 -1.84 -5.24 -19.40
C ARG A 168 -3.33 -4.85 -19.30
N GLY A 169 -3.57 -3.66 -18.76
CA GLY A 169 -4.85 -3.04 -18.48
C GLY A 169 -4.62 -1.58 -18.11
N ALA A 170 -5.67 -0.91 -17.66
CA ALA A 170 -5.64 0.50 -17.28
C ALA A 170 -6.24 0.69 -15.89
N GLU A 171 -5.69 1.65 -15.14
CA GLU A 171 -6.11 2.03 -13.79
C GLU A 171 -6.12 0.83 -12.82
N PRO A 172 -4.96 0.21 -12.52
CA PRO A 172 -4.89 -0.91 -11.57
C PRO A 172 -5.25 -0.43 -10.17
N ARG A 173 -6.53 -0.52 -9.79
CA ARG A 173 -7.02 -0.02 -8.49
C ARG A 173 -6.72 -0.96 -7.34
N ASN A 174 -6.57 -2.24 -7.62
CA ASN A 174 -6.19 -3.23 -6.64
C ASN A 174 -5.29 -4.30 -7.27
N ILE A 175 -4.34 -4.76 -6.47
CA ILE A 175 -3.55 -5.95 -6.72
C ILE A 175 -3.68 -6.87 -5.51
N ASN A 176 -3.56 -8.17 -5.71
CA ASN A 176 -3.44 -9.08 -4.59
C ASN A 176 -2.58 -10.29 -4.95
N LEU A 177 -1.92 -10.84 -3.94
CA LEU A 177 -1.19 -12.10 -4.05
C LEU A 177 -2.13 -13.25 -3.67
N ASP A 178 -2.02 -14.36 -4.38
CA ASP A 178 -2.66 -15.60 -3.94
C ASP A 178 -2.04 -16.07 -2.61
N PRO A 179 -2.72 -16.92 -1.83
CA PRO A 179 -2.21 -17.37 -0.52
C PRO A 179 -0.83 -18.02 -0.56
N SER A 180 -0.45 -18.65 -1.67
CA SER A 180 0.90 -19.22 -1.83
C SER A 180 1.98 -18.17 -2.11
N GLY A 181 1.59 -16.98 -2.57
CA GLY A 181 2.48 -15.93 -3.07
C GLY A 181 3.01 -16.18 -4.48
N SER A 182 2.66 -17.29 -5.13
CA SER A 182 3.17 -17.66 -6.46
C SER A 182 2.57 -16.82 -7.58
N TRP A 183 1.44 -16.18 -7.34
CA TRP A 183 0.68 -15.41 -8.32
C TRP A 183 0.27 -14.05 -7.77
N LEU A 184 0.43 -13.03 -8.60
CA LEU A 184 -0.13 -11.71 -8.40
C LEU A 184 -1.21 -11.46 -9.44
N LEU A 185 -2.37 -11.00 -8.97
CA LEU A 185 -3.46 -10.54 -9.83
C LEU A 185 -3.56 -9.01 -9.79
N ALA A 186 -3.78 -8.39 -10.94
CA ALA A 186 -3.97 -6.94 -11.09
C ALA A 186 -5.33 -6.63 -11.72
N ALA A 187 -6.15 -5.86 -11.00
CA ALA A 187 -7.48 -5.45 -11.42
C ALA A 187 -7.43 -4.07 -12.08
N GLY A 188 -7.49 -4.04 -13.41
CA GLY A 188 -7.60 -2.83 -14.21
C GLY A 188 -9.05 -2.33 -14.27
N GLN A 189 -9.34 -1.30 -13.49
CA GLN A 189 -10.69 -0.76 -13.31
C GLN A 189 -11.28 -0.29 -14.64
N ASP A 190 -10.54 0.56 -15.35
CA ASP A 190 -11.05 1.25 -16.53
C ASP A 190 -10.92 0.40 -17.81
N SER A 191 -10.03 -0.59 -17.80
CA SER A 191 -9.92 -1.59 -18.87
C SER A 191 -10.86 -2.78 -18.71
N HIS A 192 -11.52 -2.93 -17.56
CA HIS A 192 -12.34 -4.10 -17.23
C HIS A 192 -11.55 -5.42 -17.32
N THR A 193 -10.30 -5.41 -16.85
CA THR A 193 -9.40 -6.57 -16.93
C THR A 193 -8.93 -7.04 -15.56
N LEU A 194 -8.70 -8.35 -15.45
CA LEU A 194 -7.98 -8.98 -14.36
C LEU A 194 -6.80 -9.77 -14.96
N ALA A 195 -5.61 -9.19 -14.91
CA ALA A 195 -4.38 -9.79 -15.42
C ALA A 195 -3.68 -10.61 -14.33
N SER A 196 -3.05 -11.72 -14.71
CA SER A 196 -2.27 -12.57 -13.80
C SER A 196 -0.78 -12.58 -14.14
N PHE A 197 0.04 -12.59 -13.10
CA PHE A 197 1.49 -12.61 -13.19
C PHE A 197 2.02 -13.69 -12.26
N GLN A 198 2.93 -14.52 -12.77
CA GLN A 198 3.68 -15.44 -11.93
C GLN A 198 4.76 -14.65 -11.19
N VAL A 199 4.90 -14.86 -9.89
CA VAL A 199 5.98 -14.28 -9.10
C VAL A 199 7.21 -15.15 -9.22
N ASN A 200 8.34 -14.58 -9.63
CA ASN A 200 9.63 -15.24 -9.57
C ASN A 200 10.05 -15.35 -8.08
N PRO A 201 10.20 -16.57 -7.51
CA PRO A 201 10.44 -16.72 -6.09
C PRO A 201 11.85 -16.30 -5.64
N GLN A 202 12.79 -16.14 -6.59
CA GLN A 202 14.15 -15.68 -6.31
C GLN A 202 14.31 -14.17 -6.49
N SER A 203 13.86 -13.63 -7.63
CA SER A 203 14.05 -12.20 -7.95
C SER A 203 12.91 -11.32 -7.49
N GLY A 204 11.70 -11.86 -7.31
CA GLY A 204 10.48 -11.11 -7.04
C GLY A 204 9.83 -10.50 -8.27
N GLU A 205 10.42 -10.66 -9.47
CA GLU A 205 9.87 -10.18 -10.74
C GLU A 205 8.53 -10.85 -11.08
N LEU A 206 7.70 -10.13 -11.83
CA LEU A 206 6.37 -10.50 -12.27
C LEU A 206 6.43 -10.95 -13.73
N VAL A 207 6.20 -12.24 -13.98
CA VAL A 207 6.17 -12.80 -15.32
C VAL A 207 4.73 -12.88 -15.79
N TYR A 208 4.38 -12.05 -16.78
CA TYR A 208 3.06 -12.08 -17.38
C TYR A 208 2.79 -13.44 -18.07
N ASN A 209 1.77 -14.15 -17.61
CA ASN A 209 1.44 -15.50 -18.09
C ASN A 209 0.47 -15.51 -19.28
N ARG A 210 0.21 -14.35 -19.90
CA ARG A 210 -0.74 -14.17 -21.01
C ARG A 210 -2.19 -14.49 -20.67
N SER A 211 -2.54 -14.50 -19.38
CA SER A 211 -3.92 -14.67 -18.92
C SER A 211 -4.48 -13.34 -18.43
N VAL A 212 -5.59 -12.94 -19.07
CA VAL A 212 -6.40 -11.79 -18.71
C VAL A 212 -7.85 -12.23 -18.76
N ILE A 213 -8.56 -12.03 -17.65
CA ILE A 213 -10.00 -12.25 -17.55
C ILE A 213 -10.70 -10.91 -17.73
N GLN A 214 -11.80 -10.90 -18.47
CA GLN A 214 -12.67 -9.73 -18.55
C GLN A 214 -13.62 -9.73 -17.35
N THR A 215 -13.55 -8.67 -16.57
CA THR A 215 -14.39 -8.47 -15.38
C THR A 215 -14.82 -7.01 -15.40
N PRO A 216 -16.13 -6.69 -15.29
CA PRO A 216 -16.56 -5.29 -15.28
C PRO A 216 -15.98 -4.52 -14.08
N ALA A 217 -15.16 -3.52 -14.39
CA ALA A 217 -14.57 -2.55 -13.46
C ALA A 217 -14.11 -3.13 -12.11
N PRO A 218 -13.16 -4.08 -12.11
CA PRO A 218 -12.71 -4.75 -10.90
C PRO A 218 -11.87 -3.76 -10.07
N ILE A 219 -12.19 -3.66 -8.78
CA ILE A 219 -11.51 -2.73 -7.86
C ILE A 219 -11.04 -3.38 -6.56
N CYS A 220 -11.30 -4.66 -6.36
CA CYS A 220 -10.92 -5.42 -5.18
C CYS A 220 -10.80 -6.91 -5.53
N ILE A 221 -9.68 -7.51 -5.16
CA ILE A 221 -9.40 -8.93 -5.31
C ILE A 221 -9.21 -9.50 -3.91
N LEU A 222 -9.98 -10.53 -3.56
CA LEU A 222 -9.84 -11.27 -2.33
C LEU A 222 -9.76 -12.76 -2.67
N PHE A 223 -8.85 -13.46 -1.99
CA PHE A 223 -8.78 -14.91 -2.04
C PHE A 223 -9.48 -15.47 -0.79
N ASP A 224 -10.16 -16.59 -0.97
CA ASP A 224 -10.74 -17.31 0.16
C ASP A 224 -9.61 -17.81 1.08
N ARG A 225 -9.92 -17.90 2.37
CA ARG A 225 -9.03 -18.48 3.38
C ARG A 225 -9.65 -19.81 3.80
N ASP A 226 -9.45 -20.83 2.96
CA ASP A 226 -9.72 -22.22 3.34
C ASP A 226 -8.71 -22.71 4.40
#